data_AF-A0A3P9LGN6-F1
#
_entry.id   AF-A0A3P9LGN6-F1
#
_cell.length_a   1.000
_cell.length_b   1.000
_cell.length_c   1.000
_cell.angle_alpha   90.00
_cell.angle_beta   90.00
_cell.angle_gamma   90.00
#
_symmetry.space_group_name_H-M   'P 1'
#
loop_
_entity.id
_entity.type
_entity.pdbx_description
1 polymer ?
#
loop_
_entity_poly.entity_id
_entity_poly.type
_entity_poly.pdbx_seq_one_letter_code
_entity_poly.pdbx_strand_id
1 'polypeptide(L)' 'MDDNAPPHGARIVPAGFQKVGVSHVVWPTMTSDLNPIEHVWDHLGRNTRRRCHALTAVNGENISFTHCE' A
#
# COMPACT_ATOMS: atom_id res chain seq x y z
N MET A 1 8.14 -11.87 3.90
CA MET A 1 8.30 -10.64 4.70
C MET A 1 6.92 -10.04 4.80
N ASP A 2 6.46 -9.76 6.01
CA ASP A 2 5.16 -9.18 6.32
C ASP A 2 5.36 -8.15 7.44
N ASP A 3 4.38 -7.29 7.69
CA ASP A 3 4.45 -6.42 8.86
C ASP A 3 4.23 -7.22 10.16
N ASN A 4 4.60 -6.63 11.30
CA ASN A 4 4.42 -7.26 12.62
C ASN A 4 3.07 -6.85 13.25
N ALA A 5 2.03 -6.57 12.46
CA ALA A 5 0.74 -6.24 13.04
C ALA A 5 0.17 -7.45 13.81
N PRO A 6 -0.64 -7.22 14.86
CA PRO A 6 -1.10 -8.28 15.77
C PRO A 6 -1.74 -9.50 15.08
N PRO A 7 -2.48 -9.37 13.95
CA PRO A 7 -2.99 -10.53 13.23
C PRO A 7 -1.90 -11.46 12.68
N HIS A 8 -0.76 -10.93 12.23
CA HIS A 8 0.36 -11.74 11.69
C HIS A 8 1.12 -12.49 12.79
N GLY A 9 1.06 -11.99 14.03
CA GLY A 9 1.57 -12.67 15.22
C GLY A 9 0.64 -13.75 15.79
N ALA A 10 -0.61 -13.85 15.30
CA ALA A 10 -1.54 -14.86 15.78
C ALA A 10 -1.02 -16.25 15.45
N ARG A 11 -1.09 -17.19 16.41
CA ARG A 11 -0.48 -18.53 16.34
C ARG A 11 -0.81 -19.32 15.05
N ILE A 12 -1.95 -19.05 14.43
CA ILE A 12 -2.37 -19.67 13.17
C ILE A 12 -1.47 -19.28 11.99
N VAL A 13 -0.95 -18.05 11.96
CA VAL A 13 -0.17 -17.50 10.85
C VAL A 13 1.22 -18.14 10.78
N PRO A 14 2.06 -18.15 11.84
CA PRO A 14 3.33 -18.88 11.84
C PRO A 14 3.16 -20.39 11.62
N ALA A 15 2.11 -21.00 12.17
CA ALA A 15 1.83 -22.42 11.96
C ALA A 15 1.48 -22.72 10.49
N GLY A 16 0.80 -21.80 9.80
CA GLY A 16 0.55 -21.89 8.36
C GLY A 16 1.85 -21.81 7.56
N PHE A 17 2.72 -20.84 7.87
CA PHE A 17 4.01 -20.72 7.20
C PHE A 17 4.89 -21.97 7.37
N GLN A 18 4.92 -22.54 8.58
CA GLN A 18 5.66 -23.77 8.85
C GLN A 18 5.14 -24.97 8.05
N LYS A 19 3.81 -25.09 7.87
CA LYS A 19 3.21 -26.18 7.08
C LYS A 19 3.57 -26.12 5.59
N VAL A 20 3.70 -24.91 5.05
CA VAL A 20 4.04 -24.67 3.63
C VAL A 20 5.57 -24.62 3.42
N GLY A 21 6.36 -24.69 4.50
CA GLY A 21 7.83 -24.63 4.44
C GLY A 21 8.35 -23.22 4.17
N VAL A 22 7.56 -22.19 4.47
CA VAL A 22 7.95 -20.78 4.29
C VAL A 22 8.55 -20.26 5.58
N SER A 23 9.73 -19.65 5.50
CA SER A 23 10.34 -18.95 6.63
C SER A 23 9.60 -17.64 6.90
N HIS A 24 9.13 -17.47 8.13
CA HIS A 24 8.59 -16.20 8.60
C HIS A 24 9.73 -15.33 9.12
N VAL A 25 9.94 -14.18 8.47
CA VAL A 25 10.90 -13.18 8.93
C VAL A 25 10.16 -12.17 9.80
N VAL A 26 10.56 -12.06 11.07
CA VAL A 26 10.01 -11.07 12.00
C VAL A 26 10.55 -9.70 11.64
N TRP A 27 9.66 -8.76 11.36
CA TRP A 27 10.02 -7.38 11.03
C TRP A 27 10.12 -6.51 12.29
N PRO A 28 11.10 -5.58 12.37
CA PRO A 28 11.17 -4.66 13.49
C PRO A 28 9.93 -3.73 13.52
N THR A 29 9.37 -3.55 14.72
CA THR A 29 8.24 -2.65 14.95
C THR A 29 8.59 -1.22 14.51
N MET A 30 7.62 -0.49 13.95
CA MET A 30 7.75 0.93 13.56
C MET A 30 8.71 1.22 12.38
N THR A 31 8.99 0.24 11.52
CA THR A 31 9.82 0.43 10.30
C THR A 31 9.00 0.28 9.02
N SER A 32 8.01 1.16 8.87
CA SER A 32 7.16 1.23 7.66
C SER A 32 7.95 1.68 6.43
N ASP A 33 9.00 2.48 6.63
CA ASP A 33 9.94 2.92 5.60
C ASP A 33 10.73 1.77 4.95
N LEU A 34 10.94 0.68 5.69
CA LEU A 34 11.64 -0.48 5.17
C LEU A 34 10.71 -1.44 4.40
N ASN A 35 9.39 -1.27 4.46
CA ASN A 35 8.43 -2.15 3.81
C ASN A 35 8.27 -1.79 2.32
N PRO A 36 8.70 -2.65 1.37
CA PRO A 36 8.62 -2.34 -0.06
C PRO A 36 7.19 -2.08 -0.55
N ILE A 37 6.18 -2.65 0.11
CA ILE A 37 4.78 -2.46 -0.29
C ILE A 37 4.30 -1.02 -0.05
N GLU A 38 4.80 -0.36 1.00
CA GLU A 38 4.47 1.02 1.32
C GLU A 38 4.93 1.96 0.20
N HIS A 39 6.15 1.74 -0.31
CA HIS A 39 6.66 2.49 -1.46
C HIS A 39 5.84 2.28 -2.74
N VAL A 40 5.32 1.06 -2.96
CA VAL A 40 4.44 0.77 -4.10
C VAL A 40 3.11 1.50 -3.96
N TRP A 41 2.50 1.48 -2.78
CA TRP A 41 1.27 2.23 -2.49
C TRP A 41 1.47 3.73 -2.67
N ASP A 42 2.62 4.25 -2.25
CA ASP A 42 2.98 5.65 -2.40
C ASP A 42 3.07 6.07 -3.88
N HIS A 43 3.73 5.24 -4.69
CA HIS A 43 3.84 5.46 -6.13
C HIS A 43 2.46 5.38 -6.81
N LEU A 44 1.64 4.40 -6.43
CA LEU A 44 0.28 4.26 -6.94
C LEU A 44 -0.57 5.47 -6.58
N GLY A 45 -0.56 5.91 -5.32
CA GLY A 45 -1.31 7.08 -4.86
C GLY A 45 -0.87 8.37 -5.55
N ARG A 46 0.43 8.56 -5.80
CA ARG A 46 0.94 9.69 -6.60
C ARG A 46 0.44 9.63 -8.05
N ASN A 47 0.44 8.46 -8.67
CA ASN A 47 -0.06 8.29 -10.03
C ASN A 47 -1.57 8.55 -10.14
N THR A 48 -2.36 8.06 -9.18
CA THR A 48 -3.80 8.34 -9.11
C THR A 48 -4.06 9.84 -8.96
N ARG A 49 -3.36 10.52 -8.04
CA ARG A 49 -3.46 11.99 -7.87
C ARG A 49 -3.09 12.75 -9.16
N ARG A 50 -2.03 12.35 -9.85
CA ARG A 50 -1.63 12.94 -11.15
C ARG A 50 -2.68 12.73 -12.25
N ARG A 51 -3.33 11.56 -12.28
CA ARG A 51 -4.43 11.29 -13.23
C ARG A 51 -5.65 12.16 -12.94
N CYS A 52 -5.96 12.42 -11.66
CA CYS A 52 -7.00 13.40 -11.29
C CYS A 52 -6.67 14.80 -11.83
N HIS A 53 -5.40 15.23 -11.77
CA HIS A 53 -4.95 16.51 -12.34
C HIS A 53 -4.90 16.55 -13.88
N ALA A 54 -4.81 15.41 -14.57
CA ALA A 54 -4.77 15.38 -16.03
C ALA A 54 -6.18 15.55 -16.66
N LEU A 55 -7.22 15.10 -15.95
CA LEU A 55 -8.61 15.29 -16.35
C LEU A 55 -9.09 16.76 -16.21
N THR A 56 -8.36 17.60 -15.48
CA THR A 56 -8.63 19.04 -15.35
C THR A 56 -8.09 19.91 -16.49
N ALA A 57 -7.38 19.37 -17.49
CA ALA A 57 -6.69 20.16 -18.52
C ALA A 57 -7.27 20.03 -19.96
N VAL A 58 -8.53 19.65 -20.12
CA VAL A 58 -9.21 19.67 -21.43
C VAL A 58 -10.13 20.89 -21.49
N ASN A 59 -9.65 21.97 -22.11
CA ASN A 59 -10.41 23.19 -22.36
C ASN A 59 -11.25 23.05 -23.65
N GLY A 60 -12.55 23.37 -23.57
CA GLY A 60 -13.38 23.55 -24.75
C GLY A 60 -14.83 23.83 -24.43
N GLU A 61 -15.56 22.87 -23.87
CA GLU A 61 -16.99 23.01 -23.57
C GLU A 61 -17.31 22.23 -22.29
N ASN A 62 -17.24 22.94 -21.15
CA ASN A 62 -17.56 22.51 -19.79
C ASN A 62 -16.95 21.20 -19.27
N ILE A 63 -15.86 21.34 -18.50
CA ILE A 63 -15.43 20.32 -17.54
C ILE A 63 -15.21 21.00 -16.19
N SER A 64 -16.12 20.74 -15.26
CA SER A 64 -16.09 21.19 -13.88
C SER A 64 -15.91 20.00 -12.95
N PHE A 65 -14.79 19.92 -12.22
CA PHE A 65 -14.67 19.05 -11.04
C PHE A 65 -13.75 19.68 -9.99
N THR A 66 -14.36 20.20 -8.94
CA THR A 66 -13.82 20.40 -7.59
C THR A 66 -14.54 19.35 -6.72
N HIS A 67 -13.93 18.48 -5.92
CA HIS A 67 -12.71 18.47 -5.12
C HIS A 67 -12.33 17.00 -4.87
N CYS A 68 -11.05 16.67 -4.73
CA CYS A 68 -10.62 15.40 -4.15
C CYS A 68 -9.99 15.69 -2.78
N GLU A 69 -10.85 15.96 -1.79
CA GLU A 69 -10.75 15.42 -0.43
C GLU A 69 -12.10 14.77 -0.09
#